data_AF-A0A5U3D2S1-F1
#
_entry.id   AF-A0A5U3D2S1-F1
#
_cell.length_a   1.000
_cell.length_b   1.000
_cell.length_c   1.000
_cell.angle_alpha   90.00
_cell.angle_beta   90.00
_cell.angle_gamma   90.00
#
_symmetry.space_group_name_H-M   'P 1'
#
loop_
_entity.id
_entity.type
_entity.pdbx_description
1 polymer ?
#
loop_
_entity_poly.entity_id
_entity_poly.type
_entity_poly.pdbx_seq_one_letter_code
_entity_poly.pdbx_strand_id
1 'polypeptide(L)'
;MSVKKPKSDWDLNPTKRLLKEKKRLGISDGQMAKILGLHIYFYYLIADEKPDFKVYEMSGDVQAALDNAGFDLFYVLTGEYRSENYERMLEAFDYAIQELPLEEQDNIRVLVEPVYEKLMNAASTGKESTQH
;
A
#
# COMPACT_ATOMS: atom_id res chain seq x y z
N MET A 1 -30.13 -3.21 8.47
CA MET A 1 -29.23 -4.03 7.63
C MET A 1 -27.82 -3.68 8.04
N SER A 2 -27.04 -4.61 8.62
CA SER A 2 -25.64 -4.34 8.93
C SER A 2 -24.88 -4.16 7.62
N VAL A 3 -24.45 -2.94 7.34
CA VAL A 3 -23.46 -2.66 6.31
C VAL A 3 -22.25 -3.52 6.65
N LYS A 4 -22.03 -4.60 5.89
CA LYS A 4 -20.78 -5.35 6.00
C LYS A 4 -19.70 -4.33 5.67
N LYS A 5 -18.93 -3.89 6.67
CA LYS A 5 -17.68 -3.19 6.43
C LYS A 5 -16.95 -3.98 5.34
N PRO A 6 -16.46 -3.36 4.26
CA PRO A 6 -15.54 -4.04 3.37
C PRO A 6 -14.50 -4.72 4.25
N LYS A 7 -14.27 -6.02 4.09
CA LYS A 7 -13.13 -6.70 4.73
C LYS A 7 -11.90 -5.97 4.22
N SER A 8 -11.42 -4.99 4.98
CA SER A 8 -10.22 -4.27 4.61
C SER A 8 -9.05 -5.25 4.76
N ASP A 9 -8.05 -5.10 3.90
CA ASP A 9 -6.89 -5.99 3.93
C ASP A 9 -5.81 -5.47 4.90
N TRP A 10 -6.22 -4.68 5.90
CA TRP A 10 -5.33 -4.03 6.87
C TRP A 10 -4.50 -5.08 7.63
N ASP A 11 -5.07 -6.25 7.93
CA ASP A 11 -4.37 -7.35 8.61
C ASP A 11 -3.55 -8.26 7.66
N LEU A 12 -3.63 -8.04 6.35
CA LEU A 12 -2.77 -8.76 5.41
C LEU A 12 -1.38 -8.15 5.46
N ASN A 13 -0.34 -8.97 5.48
CA ASN A 13 1.01 -8.45 5.31
C ASN A 13 1.21 -7.87 3.89
N PRO A 14 2.20 -6.96 3.70
CA PRO A 14 2.42 -6.29 2.42
C PRO A 14 2.58 -7.26 1.24
N THR A 15 3.22 -8.40 1.46
CA THR A 15 3.44 -9.43 0.43
C THR A 15 2.13 -10.03 -0.07
N LYS A 16 1.19 -10.34 0.84
CA LYS A 16 -0.14 -10.83 0.47
C LYS A 16 -0.93 -9.77 -0.31
N ARG A 17 -0.82 -8.50 0.07
CA ARG A 17 -1.47 -7.40 -0.66
C ARG A 17 -0.87 -7.23 -2.05
N LEU A 18 0.45 -7.29 -2.18
CA LEU A 18 1.16 -7.25 -3.47
C LEU A 18 0.70 -8.38 -4.40
N LEU A 19 0.60 -9.62 -3.90
CA LEU A 19 0.14 -10.77 -4.68
C LEU A 19 -1.35 -10.67 -5.05
N LYS A 20 -2.18 -10.13 -4.15
CA LYS A 20 -3.59 -9.86 -4.44
C LYS A 20 -3.75 -8.80 -5.52
N GLU A 21 -2.92 -7.76 -5.48
CA GLU A 21 -2.93 -6.69 -6.47
C GLU A 21 -2.43 -7.14 -7.84
N LYS A 22 -1.35 -7.93 -7.86
CA LYS A 22 -0.90 -8.64 -9.08
C LYS A 22 -2.05 -9.45 -9.70
N LYS A 23 -2.80 -10.20 -8.90
CA LYS A 23 -3.95 -10.98 -9.38
C LYS A 23 -5.06 -10.09 -9.93
N ARG A 24 -5.38 -8.97 -9.27
CA ARG A 24 -6.36 -7.98 -9.75
C ARG A 24 -5.98 -7.43 -11.12
N LEU A 25 -4.69 -7.17 -11.32
CA LEU A 25 -4.14 -6.61 -12.56
C LEU A 25 -3.92 -7.65 -13.67
N GLY A 26 -4.11 -8.94 -13.39
CA GLY A 26 -3.87 -10.01 -14.38
C GLY A 26 -2.40 -10.14 -14.79
N ILE A 27 -1.47 -9.69 -13.96
CA ILE A 27 -0.03 -9.73 -14.23
C ILE A 27 0.47 -11.16 -14.02
N SER A 28 1.21 -11.69 -15.00
CA SER A 28 1.84 -13.01 -14.89
C SER A 28 3.04 -13.00 -13.93
N ASP A 29 3.43 -14.17 -13.42
CA ASP A 29 4.61 -14.33 -12.57
C ASP A 29 5.90 -13.83 -13.25
N GLY A 30 6.04 -14.08 -14.55
CA GLY A 30 7.20 -13.61 -15.32
C GLY A 30 7.23 -12.08 -15.49
N GLN A 31 6.08 -11.43 -15.64
CA GLN A 31 6.00 -9.97 -15.65
C GLN A 31 6.30 -9.38 -14.28
N MET A 32 5.77 -9.99 -13.22
CA MET A 32 6.03 -9.55 -11.84
C MET A 32 7.52 -9.65 -11.48
N ALA A 33 8.17 -10.76 -11.82
CA ALA A 33 9.60 -10.93 -11.61
C ALA A 33 10.41 -9.83 -12.31
N LYS A 34 10.06 -9.49 -13.56
CA LYS A 34 10.70 -8.38 -14.30
C LYS A 34 10.50 -7.03 -13.63
N ILE A 35 9.28 -6.72 -13.17
CA ILE A 35 8.97 -5.47 -12.48
C ILE A 35 9.80 -5.33 -11.20
N LEU A 36 9.95 -6.42 -10.45
CA LEU A 36 10.74 -6.45 -9.22
C LEU A 36 12.26 -6.50 -9.47
N GLY A 37 12.72 -6.56 -10.72
CA GLY A 37 14.14 -6.73 -11.04
C GLY A 37 14.69 -8.09 -10.60
N LEU A 38 13.83 -9.09 -10.42
CA LEU A 38 14.18 -10.41 -9.91
C LEU A 38 14.26 -11.44 -11.03
N HIS A 39 15.16 -12.41 -10.85
CA HIS A 39 15.05 -13.66 -11.60
C HIS A 39 13.80 -14.42 -11.13
N ILE A 40 13.10 -15.11 -12.05
CA ILE A 40 11.82 -15.77 -11.77
C ILE A 40 11.87 -16.79 -10.62
N TYR A 41 13.03 -17.44 -10.44
CA TYR A 41 13.28 -18.34 -9.32
C TYR A 41 13.19 -17.65 -7.95
N PHE A 42 13.78 -16.45 -7.82
CA PHE A 42 13.71 -15.68 -6.57
C PHE A 42 12.32 -15.08 -6.35
N TYR A 43 11.60 -14.78 -7.43
CA TYR A 43 10.20 -14.38 -7.32
C TYR A 43 9.33 -15.51 -6.74
N TYR A 44 9.51 -16.77 -7.16
CA TYR A 44 8.77 -17.90 -6.56
C TYR A 44 9.12 -18.10 -5.08
N LEU A 45 10.38 -17.95 -4.69
CA LEU A 45 10.78 -17.97 -3.28
C LEU A 45 10.02 -16.90 -2.46
N ILE A 46 9.93 -15.66 -2.96
CA ILE A 46 9.18 -14.59 -2.28
C ILE A 46 7.67 -14.88 -2.25
N ALA A 47 7.11 -15.41 -3.35
CA ALA A 47 5.70 -15.73 -3.43
C ALA A 47 5.30 -16.87 -2.47
N ASP A 48 6.16 -17.88 -2.33
CA ASP A 48 5.91 -19.08 -1.54
C ASP A 48 6.23 -18.86 -0.05
N GLU A 49 7.41 -18.32 0.27
CA GLU A 49 7.88 -18.10 1.65
C GLU A 49 7.20 -16.90 2.32
N LYS A 50 6.59 -16.00 1.52
CA LYS A 50 5.91 -14.78 1.98
C LYS A 50 6.74 -13.93 2.97
N PRO A 51 8.05 -13.69 2.72
CA PRO A 51 8.81 -12.77 3.56
C PRO A 51 8.13 -11.40 3.54
N ASP A 52 8.17 -10.65 4.63
CA ASP A 52 7.55 -9.33 4.69
C ASP A 52 8.23 -8.39 3.70
N PHE A 53 7.47 -8.02 2.68
CA PHE A 53 7.94 -7.18 1.60
C PHE A 53 7.86 -5.71 2.02
N LYS A 54 9.02 -5.07 2.19
CA LYS A 54 9.08 -3.67 2.61
C LYS A 54 9.07 -2.75 1.41
N VAL A 55 7.88 -2.29 1.03
CA VAL A 55 7.68 -1.40 -0.13
C VAL A 55 8.56 -0.15 -0.06
N TYR A 56 8.77 0.39 1.13
CA TYR A 56 9.60 1.59 1.38
C TYR A 56 11.11 1.34 1.27
N GLU A 57 11.56 0.08 1.32
CA GLU A 57 12.97 -0.29 1.12
C GLU A 57 13.30 -0.62 -0.34
N MET A 58 12.28 -0.70 -1.22
CA MET A 58 12.50 -0.90 -2.65
C MET A 58 13.18 0.30 -3.28
N SER A 59 14.03 0.04 -4.28
CA SER A 59 14.57 1.12 -5.11
C SER A 59 13.45 1.92 -5.79
N GLY A 60 13.70 3.22 -5.99
CA GLY A 60 12.75 4.09 -6.69
C GLY A 60 12.36 3.57 -8.07
N ASP A 61 13.28 2.91 -8.77
CA ASP A 61 13.02 2.30 -10.08
C ASP A 61 11.97 1.17 -10.01
N VAL A 62 12.03 0.32 -8.97
CA VAL A 62 11.04 -0.75 -8.77
C VAL A 62 9.69 -0.17 -8.37
N GLN A 63 9.68 0.86 -7.50
CA GLN A 63 8.44 1.55 -7.14
C GLN A 63 7.79 2.19 -8.36
N ALA A 64 8.57 2.88 -9.21
CA ALA A 64 8.09 3.46 -10.45
C ALA A 64 7.61 2.39 -11.44
N ALA A 65 8.29 1.25 -11.54
CA ALA A 65 7.86 0.14 -12.40
C ALA A 65 6.53 -0.48 -11.94
N LEU A 66 6.31 -0.60 -10.64
CA LEU A 66 5.04 -1.04 -10.06
C LEU A 66 3.92 -0.04 -10.33
N ASP A 67 4.15 1.25 -10.10
CA ASP A 67 3.18 2.32 -10.36
C ASP A 67 2.80 2.36 -11.86
N ASN A 68 3.78 2.29 -12.75
CA ASN A 68 3.57 2.20 -14.21
C ASN A 68 2.81 0.93 -14.64
N ALA A 69 2.94 -0.16 -13.88
CA ALA A 69 2.19 -1.39 -14.11
C ALA A 69 0.75 -1.33 -13.52
N GLY A 70 0.38 -0.22 -12.90
CA GLY A 70 -0.96 0.02 -12.35
C GLY A 70 -1.19 -0.52 -10.94
N PHE A 71 -0.11 -0.84 -10.20
CA PHE A 71 -0.23 -1.20 -8.80
C PHE A 71 -0.62 0.01 -7.97
N ASP A 72 -1.64 -0.15 -7.12
CA ASP A 72 -1.89 0.81 -6.05
C ASP A 72 -0.90 0.57 -4.91
N LEU A 73 0.23 1.27 -4.94
CA LEU A 73 1.26 1.17 -3.88
C LEU A 73 0.71 1.56 -2.51
N PHE A 74 -0.29 2.44 -2.44
CA PHE A 74 -0.93 2.80 -1.18
C PHE A 74 -1.75 1.62 -0.63
N TYR A 75 -2.44 0.87 -1.49
CA TYR A 75 -3.08 -0.39 -1.11
C TYR A 75 -2.05 -1.43 -0.65
N VAL A 76 -0.92 -1.58 -1.36
CA VAL A 76 0.12 -2.52 -0.92
C VAL A 76 0.64 -2.16 0.48
N LEU A 77 0.80 -0.86 0.76
CA LEU A 77 1.27 -0.34 2.05
C LEU A 77 0.21 -0.42 3.17
N THR A 78 -1.07 -0.20 2.89
CA THR A 78 -2.10 0.00 3.93
C THR A 78 -3.23 -1.03 3.95
N GLY A 79 -3.43 -1.76 2.85
CA GLY A 79 -4.59 -2.62 2.66
C GLY A 79 -5.88 -1.87 2.33
N GLU A 80 -5.81 -0.56 2.07
CA GLU A 80 -6.91 0.28 1.61
C GLU A 80 -6.57 0.87 0.23
N TYR A 81 -7.51 0.84 -0.70
CA TYR A 81 -7.31 1.47 -2.01
C TYR A 81 -7.38 2.99 -1.90
N ARG A 82 -6.64 3.69 -2.75
CA ARG A 82 -6.81 5.13 -2.93
C ARG A 82 -8.25 5.44 -3.31
N SER A 83 -8.86 6.39 -2.63
CA SER A 83 -10.25 6.80 -2.86
C SER A 83 -10.44 8.28 -2.48
N GLU A 84 -11.64 8.80 -2.67
CA GLU A 84 -12.00 10.15 -2.20
C GLU A 84 -12.32 10.18 -0.70
N ASN A 85 -12.35 9.03 -0.01
CA ASN A 85 -12.52 8.97 1.43
C ASN A 85 -11.16 9.13 2.13
N TYR A 86 -10.70 10.36 2.21
CA TYR A 86 -9.41 10.71 2.81
C TYR A 86 -9.30 10.34 4.29
N GLU A 87 -10.38 10.40 5.06
CA GLU A 87 -10.38 9.98 6.48
C GLU A 87 -10.05 8.50 6.61
N ARG A 88 -10.68 7.65 5.79
CA ARG A 88 -10.41 6.22 5.78
C ARG A 88 -9.00 5.90 5.30
N MET A 89 -8.48 6.67 4.34
CA MET A 89 -7.08 6.53 3.90
C MET A 89 -6.11 6.87 5.03
N LEU A 90 -6.37 7.93 5.80
CA LEU A 90 -5.56 8.30 6.97
C LEU A 90 -5.61 7.20 8.05
N GLU A 91 -6.79 6.66 8.36
CA GLU A 91 -6.93 5.54 9.31
C GLU A 91 -6.13 4.31 8.88
N ALA A 92 -6.21 3.94 7.59
CA ALA A 92 -5.46 2.80 7.05
C ALA A 92 -3.94 3.03 7.10
N PHE A 93 -3.53 4.28 6.90
CA PHE A 93 -2.13 4.68 6.93
C PHE A 93 -1.57 4.66 8.35
N ASP A 94 -2.29 5.20 9.33
CA ASP A 94 -1.93 5.15 10.75
C ASP A 94 -1.85 3.71 11.25
N TYR A 95 -2.81 2.87 10.87
CA TYR A 95 -2.79 1.44 11.19
C TYR A 95 -1.52 0.77 10.65
N ALA A 96 -1.18 1.02 9.38
CA ALA A 96 0.00 0.44 8.75
C ALA A 96 1.31 0.86 9.43
N ILE A 97 1.43 2.11 9.90
CA ILE A 97 2.61 2.58 10.65
C ILE A 97 2.68 1.91 12.03
N GLN A 98 1.55 1.76 12.73
CA GLN A 98 1.51 1.16 14.07
C GLN A 98 1.96 -0.31 14.09
N GLU A 99 1.73 -1.04 12.99
CA GLU A 99 2.15 -2.44 12.85
C GLU A 99 3.66 -2.61 12.60
N LEU A 100 4.40 -1.52 12.32
CA LEU A 100 5.85 -1.59 12.14
C LEU A 100 6.59 -1.68 13.49
N PRO A 101 7.79 -2.28 13.53
CA PRO A 101 8.67 -2.21 14.69
C PRO A 101 8.89 -0.76 15.12
N LEU A 102 8.96 -0.50 16.43
CA LEU A 102 9.06 0.87 16.98
C LEU A 102 10.21 1.69 16.35
N GLU A 103 11.34 1.05 16.08
CA GLU A 103 12.51 1.65 15.43
C GLU A 103 12.29 2.07 13.97
N GLU A 104 11.30 1.50 13.30
CA GLU A 104 10.91 1.84 11.93
C GLU A 104 9.78 2.88 11.89
N GLN A 105 8.96 2.99 12.94
CA GLN A 105 7.82 3.91 12.97
C GLN A 105 8.24 5.38 12.80
N ASP A 106 9.28 5.82 13.51
CA ASP A 106 9.74 7.21 13.45
C ASP A 106 10.34 7.55 12.07
N ASN A 107 11.13 6.62 11.50
CA ASN A 107 11.71 6.79 10.18
C ASN A 107 10.64 6.88 9.09
N ILE A 108 9.64 5.99 9.16
CA ILE A 108 8.53 5.99 8.21
C ILE A 108 7.72 7.27 8.37
N ARG A 109 7.36 7.68 9.59
CA ARG A 109 6.60 8.91 9.85
C ARG A 109 7.24 10.12 9.19
N VAL A 110 8.56 10.30 9.31
CA VAL A 110 9.27 11.41 8.67
C VAL A 110 9.21 11.32 7.13
N LEU A 111 9.40 10.13 6.56
CA LEU A 111 9.39 9.95 5.10
C LEU A 111 8.01 10.23 4.49
N VAL A 112 6.93 9.98 5.23
CA VAL A 112 5.56 10.02 4.74
C VAL A 112 4.78 11.25 5.17
N GLU A 113 5.31 12.05 6.10
CA GLU A 113 4.72 13.29 6.61
C GLU A 113 4.20 14.21 5.48
N PRO A 114 4.94 14.45 4.38
CA PRO A 114 4.43 15.30 3.28
C PRO A 114 3.20 14.73 2.57
N VAL A 115 3.02 13.40 2.56
CA VAL A 115 1.84 12.74 2.00
C VAL A 115 0.69 12.81 3.00
N TYR A 116 0.99 12.58 4.28
CA TYR A 116 0.02 12.67 5.37
C TYR A 116 -0.60 14.07 5.48
N GLU A 117 0.21 15.12 5.43
CA GLU A 117 -0.26 16.51 5.42
C GLU A 117 -1.18 16.81 4.24
N LYS A 118 -0.85 16.32 3.04
CA LYS A 118 -1.72 16.48 1.85
C LYS A 118 -3.07 15.80 2.04
N LEU A 119 -3.09 14.58 2.58
CA LEU A 119 -4.32 13.84 2.86
C LEU A 119 -5.17 14.53 3.94
N MET A 120 -4.54 15.01 5.01
CA MET A 120 -5.19 15.80 6.07
C MET A 120 -5.85 17.07 5.52
N ASN A 121 -5.13 17.83 4.69
CA ASN A 121 -5.66 19.05 4.07
C ASN A 121 -6.82 18.76 3.10
N ALA A 122 -6.78 17.64 2.37
CA ALA A 122 -7.88 17.21 1.51
C ALA A 122 -9.11 16.75 2.30
N ALA A 123 -8.91 16.06 3.42
CA ALA A 123 -9.98 15.65 4.33
C ALA A 123 -10.68 16.85 4.99
N SER A 124 -9.91 17.89 5.38
CA SER A 124 -10.47 19.09 6.00
C SER A 124 -11.25 19.96 5.02
N THR A 125 -10.80 20.11 3.78
CA THR A 125 -11.53 20.87 2.74
C THR A 125 -12.82 20.17 2.29
N GLY A 126 -12.87 18.83 2.30
CA GLY A 126 -14.10 18.07 2.03
C GLY A 126 -15.20 18.28 3.08
N LYS A 127 -14.84 18.67 4.31
CA LYS A 127 -15.81 19.01 5.37
C LYS A 127 -16.42 20.40 5.22
N GLU A 128 -15.71 21.34 4.61
CA GLU A 128 -16.22 22.71 4.40
C GLU A 128 -17.22 22.79 3.22
N SER A 129 -17.08 21.92 2.22
CA SER A 129 -17.97 21.93 1.04
C SER A 129 -19.35 21.29 1.25
N THR A 130 -19.54 20.55 2.35
CA THR A 130 -20.81 19.89 2.69
C THR A 130 -21.71 20.71 3.62
N GLN A 131 -21.33 21.95 3.94
CA GLN A 131 -22.11 22.86 4.81
C GLN A 131 -22.80 24.03 4.09
N HIS A 132 -22.97 23.99 2.75
CA HIS A 132 -23.67 25.04 2.00
C HIS A 132 -24.92 24.53 1.29
#